data_AF-L7WHR5-F1
#
_entry.id   AF-L7WHR5-F1
#
_cell.length_a   1.000
_cell.length_b   1.000
_cell.length_c   1.000
_cell.angle_alpha   90.00
_cell.angle_beta   90.00
_cell.angle_gamma   90.00
#
_symmetry.space_group_name_H-M   'P 1'
#
loop_
_entity.id
_entity.type
_entity.pdbx_description
1 polymer ?
#
loop_
_entity_poly.entity_id
_entity_poly.type
_entity_poly.pdbx_seq_one_letter_code
_entity_poly.pdbx_strand_id
1 'polypeptide(L)'
;MNKELNTEFELHKTGFVAYMSIANIGNKPTSIDKIFLGYEKNKAKSFWKKPEMEWLAQWHPAENFLITNKSGHTIGVNNLRVKFNEFGSDSDSELNVGKSSVGVAYFEQVTAWGNLNPKTTENDAINVIIKIRDIYKKEYKFKTKLKKLPIEKAREFNPHFGNVEKLLD
;
A
#
# COMPACT_ATOMS: atom_id res chain seq x y z
N MET A 1 -22.01 -26.03 -26.26
CA MET A 1 -22.44 -24.62 -26.19
C MET A 1 -21.26 -23.82 -25.65
N ASN A 2 -20.46 -23.23 -26.54
CA ASN A 2 -19.32 -22.40 -26.14
C ASN A 2 -19.89 -21.14 -25.50
N LYS A 3 -19.56 -20.91 -24.23
CA LYS A 3 -19.87 -19.66 -23.54
C LYS A 3 -19.08 -18.58 -24.27
N GLU A 4 -19.75 -17.69 -24.99
CA GLU A 4 -19.12 -16.51 -25.56
C GLU A 4 -18.42 -15.77 -24.42
N LEU A 5 -17.09 -15.76 -24.47
CA LEU A 5 -16.28 -14.98 -23.56
C LEU A 5 -16.51 -13.53 -23.95
N ASN A 6 -17.13 -12.76 -23.04
CA ASN A 6 -17.22 -11.31 -23.17
C ASN A 6 -15.80 -10.77 -23.46
N THR A 7 -15.59 -10.24 -24.66
CA THR A 7 -14.28 -9.87 -25.20
C THR A 7 -13.76 -8.52 -24.70
N GLU A 8 -14.55 -7.78 -23.94
CA GLU A 8 -14.11 -6.56 -23.24
C GLU A 8 -13.56 -6.93 -21.87
N PHE A 9 -12.29 -7.33 -21.85
CA PHE A 9 -11.56 -7.40 -20.60
C PHE A 9 -11.09 -5.98 -20.24
N GLU A 10 -11.78 -5.36 -19.30
CA GLU A 10 -11.36 -4.06 -18.78
C GLU A 10 -10.04 -4.22 -18.03
N LEU A 11 -8.97 -3.62 -18.56
CA LEU A 11 -7.72 -3.48 -17.84
C LEU A 11 -7.99 -2.64 -16.60
N HIS A 12 -7.48 -3.09 -15.46
CA HIS A 12 -7.65 -2.38 -14.20
C HIS A 12 -6.31 -2.21 -13.51
N LYS A 13 -6.30 -1.25 -12.58
CA LYS A 13 -5.14 -0.93 -11.75
C LYS A 13 -5.62 -0.61 -10.36
N THR A 14 -5.06 -1.29 -9.36
CA THR A 14 -5.40 -1.03 -7.96
C THR A 14 -4.23 -0.36 -7.26
N GLY A 15 -4.52 0.76 -6.61
CA GLY A 15 -3.62 1.39 -5.64
C GLY A 15 -4.10 1.12 -4.22
N PHE A 16 -3.16 0.94 -3.29
CA PHE A 16 -3.42 0.83 -1.86
C PHE A 16 -2.58 1.86 -1.11
N VAL A 17 -3.17 2.40 -0.06
CA VAL A 17 -2.48 3.31 0.86
C VAL A 17 -2.80 2.90 2.28
N ALA A 18 -1.78 2.88 3.13
CA ALA A 18 -1.92 2.57 4.55
C ALA A 18 -1.13 3.60 5.37
N TYR A 19 -1.84 4.32 6.23
CA TYR A 19 -1.21 5.14 7.27
C TYR A 19 -0.92 4.26 8.49
N MET A 20 0.32 4.26 8.97
CA MET A 20 0.73 3.37 10.05
C MET A 20 1.80 4.00 10.95
N SER A 21 1.85 3.51 12.19
CA SER A 21 2.90 3.77 13.17
C SER A 21 3.66 2.48 13.43
N ILE A 22 4.97 2.48 13.18
CA ILE A 22 5.86 1.32 13.34
C ILE A 22 6.82 1.64 14.48
N ALA A 23 6.74 0.88 15.57
CA ALA A 23 7.59 1.06 16.74
C ALA A 23 8.62 -0.08 16.86
N ASN A 24 9.86 0.27 17.25
CA ASN A 24 10.85 -0.73 17.61
C ASN A 24 10.68 -1.12 19.08
N ILE A 25 10.03 -2.28 19.29
CA ILE A 25 9.85 -2.93 20.60
C ILE A 25 10.94 -3.97 20.91
N GLY A 26 11.97 -4.06 20.09
CA GLY A 26 13.10 -4.97 20.27
C GLY A 26 14.12 -4.44 21.28
N ASN A 27 15.30 -5.06 21.30
CA ASN A 27 16.40 -4.69 22.19
C ASN A 27 17.61 -4.09 21.46
N LYS A 28 17.49 -3.84 20.15
CA LYS A 28 18.55 -3.26 19.31
C LYS A 28 17.95 -2.27 18.31
N PRO A 29 18.68 -1.20 17.95
CA PRO A 29 18.31 -0.36 16.82
C PRO A 29 18.16 -1.16 15.52
N THR A 30 17.25 -0.73 14.66
CA THR A 30 16.92 -1.39 13.40
C THR A 30 16.43 -0.38 12.39
N SER A 31 16.17 -0.79 11.16
CA SER A 31 15.51 0.04 10.13
C SER A 31 14.52 -0.80 9.34
N ILE A 32 13.57 -0.13 8.68
CA ILE A 32 12.60 -0.77 7.80
C ILE A 32 13.29 -1.05 6.45
N ASP A 33 13.55 -2.31 6.12
CA ASP A 33 14.11 -2.73 4.83
C ASP A 33 13.03 -2.66 3.74
N LYS A 34 11.91 -3.35 3.94
CA LYS A 34 10.81 -3.43 2.96
C LYS A 34 9.46 -3.50 3.63
N ILE A 35 8.45 -2.87 3.02
CA ILE A 35 7.04 -3.07 3.36
C ILE A 35 6.36 -3.70 2.14
N PHE A 36 5.52 -4.69 2.41
CA PHE A 36 4.69 -5.36 1.42
C PHE A 36 3.23 -5.33 1.85
N LEU A 37 2.34 -5.32 0.87
CA LEU A 37 0.91 -5.48 1.06
C LEU A 37 0.45 -6.71 0.29
N GLY A 38 -0.11 -7.68 1.01
CA GLY A 38 -0.74 -8.87 0.45
C GLY A 38 -2.26 -8.74 0.46
N TYR A 39 -2.93 -9.12 -0.62
CA TYR A 39 -4.40 -9.22 -0.66
C TYR A 39 -4.86 -10.47 -1.42
N GLU A 40 -6.09 -10.93 -1.15
CA GLU A 40 -6.69 -12.08 -1.84
C GLU A 40 -7.20 -11.66 -3.23
N LYS A 41 -6.75 -12.37 -4.27
CA LYS A 41 -7.22 -12.16 -5.65
C LYS A 41 -8.71 -12.48 -5.79
N ASN A 42 -9.43 -11.71 -6.59
CA ASN A 42 -10.84 -11.94 -6.90
C ASN A 42 -10.99 -13.05 -7.96
N LYS A 43 -10.71 -14.29 -7.57
CA LYS A 43 -10.84 -15.49 -8.40
C LYS A 43 -11.93 -16.39 -7.84
N ALA A 44 -12.68 -17.05 -8.73
CA ALA A 44 -13.69 -18.03 -8.34
C ALA A 44 -13.05 -19.10 -7.43
N LYS A 45 -13.55 -19.21 -6.18
CA LYS A 45 -13.04 -20.18 -5.22
C LYS A 45 -13.42 -21.58 -5.66
N SER A 46 -12.42 -22.44 -5.83
CA SER A 46 -12.63 -23.88 -5.70
C SER A 46 -12.58 -24.23 -4.22
N PHE A 47 -13.53 -25.03 -3.73
CA PHE A 47 -13.68 -25.41 -2.32
C PHE A 47 -12.38 -25.97 -1.70
N TRP A 48 -11.53 -26.57 -2.52
CA TRP A 48 -10.29 -27.24 -2.11
C TRP A 48 -9.03 -26.38 -2.23
N LYS A 49 -9.12 -25.18 -2.82
CA LYS A 49 -7.94 -24.35 -3.07
C LYS A 49 -7.84 -23.24 -2.03
N LYS A 50 -6.65 -23.13 -1.42
CA LYS A 50 -6.32 -22.00 -0.55
C LYS A 50 -6.42 -20.68 -1.35
N PRO A 51 -6.79 -19.58 -0.70
CA PRO A 51 -6.79 -18.26 -1.33
C PRO A 51 -5.42 -17.92 -1.90
N GLU A 52 -5.40 -17.47 -3.15
CA GLU A 52 -4.19 -17.01 -3.81
C GLU A 52 -3.97 -15.54 -3.44
N MET A 53 -2.80 -15.25 -2.88
CA MET A 53 -2.43 -13.90 -2.46
C MET A 53 -1.59 -13.23 -3.53
N GLU A 54 -1.93 -11.99 -3.87
CA GLU A 54 -1.04 -11.10 -4.61
C GLU A 54 -0.24 -10.25 -3.61
N TRP A 55 1.05 -10.05 -3.86
CA TRP A 55 1.93 -9.29 -2.95
C TRP A 55 2.56 -8.12 -3.69
N LEU A 56 2.26 -6.91 -3.21
CA LEU A 56 2.83 -5.68 -3.73
C LEU A 56 3.95 -5.21 -2.80
N ALA A 57 5.10 -4.87 -3.39
CA ALA A 57 6.11 -4.11 -2.67
C ALA A 57 5.69 -2.64 -2.62
N GLN A 58 6.13 -1.94 -1.59
CA GLN A 58 5.88 -0.51 -1.46
C GLN A 58 6.53 0.28 -2.60
N TRP A 59 5.77 1.22 -3.15
CA TRP A 59 6.20 2.21 -4.14
C TRP A 59 6.46 3.57 -3.51
N HIS A 60 7.19 4.41 -4.26
CA HIS A 60 7.41 5.81 -3.96
C HIS A 60 6.33 6.61 -4.71
N PRO A 61 5.41 7.31 -4.02
CA PRO A 61 4.45 8.17 -4.68
C PRO A 61 5.19 9.38 -5.26
N ALA A 62 4.67 9.94 -6.36
CA ALA A 62 5.23 11.12 -7.01
C ALA A 62 5.35 12.32 -6.04
N GLU A 63 4.34 12.48 -5.20
CA GLU A 63 4.21 13.54 -4.21
C GLU A 63 3.79 12.97 -2.87
N ASN A 64 3.94 13.74 -1.80
CA ASN A 64 3.44 13.34 -0.47
C ASN A 64 1.90 13.33 -0.43
N PHE A 65 1.35 12.50 0.45
CA PHE A 65 -0.09 12.52 0.71
C PHE A 65 -0.43 13.73 1.57
N LEU A 66 -1.49 14.46 1.20
CA LEU A 66 -2.00 15.62 1.92
C LEU A 66 -3.28 15.25 2.65
N ILE A 67 -3.38 15.62 3.93
CA ILE A 67 -4.58 15.44 4.74
C ILE A 67 -5.05 16.81 5.21
N THR A 68 -6.24 17.21 4.76
CA THR A 68 -6.91 18.44 5.24
C THR A 68 -7.83 18.10 6.41
N ASN A 69 -7.63 18.76 7.54
CA ASN A 69 -8.49 18.60 8.70
C ASN A 69 -9.82 19.36 8.55
N LYS A 70 -10.76 19.14 9.48
CA LYS A 70 -12.08 19.82 9.47
C LYS A 70 -11.99 21.35 9.57
N SER A 71 -10.87 21.86 10.07
CA SER A 71 -10.59 23.29 10.21
C SER A 71 -9.91 23.90 8.97
N GLY A 72 -9.70 23.11 7.91
CA GLY A 72 -9.09 23.56 6.65
C GLY A 72 -7.56 23.56 6.64
N HIS A 73 -6.89 23.12 7.71
CA HIS A 73 -5.43 23.01 7.72
C HIS A 73 -4.99 21.72 7.03
N THR A 74 -4.08 21.84 6.08
CA THR A 74 -3.52 20.73 5.31
C THR A 74 -2.16 20.34 5.85
N ILE A 75 -1.97 19.04 6.11
CA ILE A 75 -0.73 18.47 6.61
C ILE A 75 -0.23 17.45 5.59
N GLY A 76 1.04 17.58 5.18
CA GLY A 76 1.72 16.56 4.39
C GLY A 76 2.15 15.39 5.27
N VAL A 77 1.86 14.18 4.82
CA VAL A 77 2.24 12.95 5.52
C VAL A 77 3.42 12.31 4.81
N ASN A 78 4.49 12.10 5.58
CA ASN A 78 5.70 11.46 5.08
C ASN A 78 5.42 10.02 4.65
N ASN A 79 6.05 9.61 3.55
CA ASN A 79 6.01 8.22 3.13
C ASN A 79 7.04 7.41 3.94
N LEU A 80 6.65 6.22 4.37
CA LEU A 80 7.53 5.31 5.11
C LEU A 80 8.64 4.85 4.18
N ARG A 81 9.90 4.85 4.65
CA ARG A 81 11.11 4.55 3.86
C ARG A 81 11.53 5.62 2.83
N VAL A 82 10.66 6.54 2.41
CA VAL A 82 11.05 7.62 1.47
C VAL A 82 11.39 8.86 2.25
N LYS A 83 12.63 9.32 2.09
CA LYS A 83 13.11 10.58 2.67
C LYS A 83 13.28 11.57 1.52
N PHE A 84 12.35 12.51 1.39
CA PHE A 84 12.54 13.64 0.49
C PHE A 84 13.64 14.53 1.09
N ASN A 85 14.80 14.59 0.44
CA ASN A 85 15.87 15.54 0.76
C ASN A 85 15.87 16.67 -0.28
N GLU A 86 14.87 17.54 -0.28
CA GLU A 86 15.03 18.88 -0.86
C GLU A 86 15.74 19.83 0.12
N PHE A 87 15.70 19.53 1.42
CA PHE A 87 16.34 20.32 2.47
C PHE A 87 17.17 19.38 3.36
N GLY A 88 18.47 19.34 3.10
CA GLY A 88 19.45 18.42 3.69
C GLY A 88 19.46 18.43 5.22
N SER A 89 18.60 17.61 5.81
CA SER A 89 18.81 17.11 7.17
C SER A 89 19.14 15.63 7.04
N ASP A 90 20.31 15.26 7.54
CA ASP A 90 20.69 13.88 7.85
C ASP A 90 19.64 13.32 8.82
N SER A 91 18.54 12.82 8.27
CA SER A 91 17.57 12.09 9.05
C SER A 91 18.05 10.65 9.07
N ASP A 92 18.36 10.14 10.25
CA ASP A 92 18.74 8.75 10.41
C ASP A 92 17.55 7.85 10.01
N SER A 93 17.80 6.85 9.15
CA SER A 93 16.78 5.83 8.83
C SER A 93 16.65 4.78 9.94
N GLU A 94 17.50 4.90 10.96
CA GLU A 94 17.48 4.12 12.16
C GLU A 94 16.22 4.39 13.01
N LEU A 95 15.51 3.30 13.27
CA LEU A 95 14.45 3.18 14.23
C LEU A 95 15.03 2.66 15.55
N ASN A 96 15.39 3.60 16.42
CA ASN A 96 15.94 3.33 17.75
C ASN A 96 14.93 2.62 18.67
N VAL A 97 15.43 1.89 19.67
CA VAL A 97 14.58 1.14 20.63
C VAL A 97 13.64 2.09 21.36
N GLY A 98 12.36 1.71 21.44
CA GLY A 98 11.31 2.54 22.06
C GLY A 98 10.87 3.74 21.22
N LYS A 99 11.44 3.96 20.04
CA LYS A 99 10.99 4.98 19.09
C LYS A 99 10.02 4.39 18.07
N SER A 100 9.21 5.27 17.48
CA SER A 100 8.29 4.95 16.40
C SER A 100 8.53 5.84 15.19
N SER A 101 8.21 5.30 14.01
CA SER A 101 8.10 6.02 12.75
C SER A 101 6.64 6.00 12.32
N VAL A 102 6.12 7.15 11.91
CA VAL A 102 4.73 7.32 11.49
C VAL A 102 4.69 7.86 10.07
N GLY A 103 3.86 7.28 9.23
CA GLY A 103 3.74 7.72 7.85
C GLY A 103 2.84 6.84 7.00
N VAL A 104 2.90 7.07 5.69
CA VAL A 104 2.11 6.37 4.68
C VAL A 104 2.97 5.34 3.96
N ALA A 105 2.47 4.13 3.77
CA ALA A 105 2.98 3.19 2.79
C ALA A 105 2.03 3.14 1.58
N TYR A 106 2.59 3.40 0.40
CA TYR A 106 1.86 3.38 -0.87
C TYR A 106 2.21 2.13 -1.68
N PHE A 107 1.22 1.52 -2.31
CA PHE A 107 1.36 0.34 -3.15
C PHE A 107 0.54 0.52 -4.41
N GLU A 108 1.06 0.09 -5.54
CA GLU A 108 0.40 0.22 -6.83
C GLU A 108 0.64 -1.08 -7.59
N GLN A 109 -0.41 -1.63 -8.17
CA GLN A 109 -0.27 -2.70 -9.15
C GLN A 109 0.20 -2.13 -10.48
N VAL A 110 0.96 -2.92 -11.24
CA VAL A 110 1.05 -2.71 -12.67
C VAL A 110 -0.31 -2.98 -13.32
N THR A 111 -0.57 -2.37 -14.47
CA THR A 111 -1.82 -2.58 -15.20
C THR A 111 -2.05 -4.07 -15.47
N ALA A 112 -3.25 -4.57 -15.13
CA ALA A 112 -3.51 -6.00 -15.05
C ALA A 112 -4.91 -6.40 -15.52
N TRP A 113 -5.05 -7.68 -15.89
CA TRP A 113 -6.32 -8.32 -16.21
C TRP A 113 -7.18 -8.54 -14.96
N GLY A 114 -8.50 -8.55 -15.10
CA GLY A 114 -9.48 -8.47 -14.00
C GLY A 114 -9.38 -9.51 -12.87
N ASN A 115 -8.62 -10.61 -13.01
CA ASN A 115 -8.44 -11.60 -11.94
C ASN A 115 -7.52 -11.12 -10.80
N LEU A 116 -6.73 -10.06 -11.04
CA LEU A 116 -5.86 -9.46 -10.03
C LEU A 116 -6.57 -8.41 -9.16
N ASN A 117 -7.86 -8.16 -9.39
CA ASN A 117 -8.66 -7.29 -8.53
C ASN A 117 -8.65 -7.81 -7.08
N PRO A 118 -8.58 -6.93 -6.07
CA PRO A 118 -8.75 -7.35 -4.70
C PRO A 118 -10.18 -7.86 -4.47
N LYS A 119 -10.28 -8.96 -3.73
CA LYS A 119 -11.56 -9.43 -3.25
C LYS A 119 -12.13 -8.47 -2.19
N THR A 120 -13.36 -8.02 -2.41
CA THR A 120 -14.11 -7.19 -1.47
C THR A 120 -14.90 -8.04 -0.48
N THR A 121 -15.13 -7.48 0.71
CA THR A 121 -16.04 -7.99 1.73
C THR A 121 -17.41 -7.32 1.61
N GLU A 122 -18.39 -7.76 2.40
CA GLU A 122 -19.77 -7.26 2.40
C GLU A 122 -19.90 -5.74 2.61
N ASN A 123 -18.89 -5.09 3.19
CA ASN A 123 -18.88 -3.64 3.46
C ASN A 123 -17.93 -2.85 2.54
N ASP A 124 -17.64 -3.37 1.33
CA ASP A 124 -16.65 -2.80 0.41
C ASP A 124 -15.24 -2.61 1.00
N ALA A 125 -14.93 -3.30 2.10
CA ALA A 125 -13.60 -3.35 2.65
C ALA A 125 -12.79 -4.48 2.01
N ILE A 126 -11.47 -4.31 1.95
CA ILE A 126 -10.53 -5.29 1.41
C ILE A 126 -9.68 -5.82 2.57
N ASN A 127 -9.67 -7.13 2.76
CA ASN A 127 -8.77 -7.76 3.73
C ASN A 127 -7.34 -7.73 3.17
N VAL A 128 -6.41 -7.18 3.94
CA VAL A 128 -5.00 -7.09 3.56
C VAL A 128 -4.09 -7.62 4.65
N ILE A 129 -2.89 -8.04 4.24
CA ILE A 129 -1.80 -8.42 5.12
C ILE A 129 -0.65 -7.45 4.86
N ILE A 130 -0.36 -6.59 5.83
CA ILE A 130 0.85 -5.77 5.81
C ILE A 130 2.00 -6.62 6.33
N LYS A 131 3.05 -6.77 5.53
CA LYS A 131 4.27 -7.47 5.91
C LYS A 131 5.42 -6.49 5.93
N ILE A 132 6.04 -6.33 7.09
CA ILE A 132 7.20 -5.44 7.28
C ILE A 132 8.42 -6.34 7.46
N ARG A 133 9.49 -6.04 6.73
CA ARG A 133 10.80 -6.69 6.87
C ARG A 133 11.79 -5.66 7.38
N ASP A 134 12.56 -6.04 8.40
CA ASP A 134 13.66 -5.22 8.91
C ASP A 134 14.98 -5.50 8.18
N ILE A 135 16.02 -4.69 8.46
CA ILE A 135 17.35 -4.87 7.87
C ILE A 135 18.00 -6.23 8.21
N TYR A 136 17.59 -6.86 9.31
CA TYR A 136 18.02 -8.19 9.73
C TYR A 136 17.19 -9.32 9.09
N LYS A 137 16.34 -8.99 8.11
CA LYS A 137 15.47 -9.91 7.37
C LYS A 137 14.40 -10.60 8.22
N LYS A 138 14.12 -10.11 9.43
CA LYS A 138 12.97 -10.56 10.23
C LYS A 138 11.70 -10.00 9.62
N GLU A 139 10.66 -10.83 9.57
CA GLU A 139 9.36 -10.48 8.99
C GLU A 139 8.28 -10.39 10.06
N TYR A 140 7.49 -9.33 10.00
CA TYR A 140 6.35 -9.07 10.86
C TYR A 140 5.11 -8.93 10.00
N LYS A 141 4.02 -9.62 10.34
CA LYS A 141 2.78 -9.65 9.54
C LYS A 141 1.59 -9.17 10.36
N PHE A 142 0.82 -8.27 9.77
CA PHE A 142 -0.36 -7.67 10.39
C PHE A 142 -1.54 -7.81 9.44
N LYS A 143 -2.63 -8.43 9.91
CA LYS A 143 -3.88 -8.53 9.15
C LYS A 143 -4.75 -7.33 9.48
N THR A 144 -5.26 -6.66 8.47
CA THR A 144 -6.17 -5.52 8.65
C THR A 144 -7.14 -5.41 7.48
N LYS A 145 -8.03 -4.42 7.52
CA LYS A 145 -8.97 -4.09 6.46
C LYS A 145 -8.72 -2.68 5.96
N LEU A 146 -8.71 -2.50 4.65
CA LEU A 146 -8.68 -1.19 4.01
C LEU A 146 -10.04 -0.89 3.40
N LYS A 147 -10.48 0.36 3.46
CA LYS A 147 -11.72 0.81 2.82
C LYS A 147 -11.46 1.03 1.33
N LYS A 148 -12.31 0.49 0.46
CA LYS A 148 -12.30 0.82 -0.97
C LYS A 148 -12.80 2.26 -1.15
N LEU A 149 -12.10 3.02 -1.98
CA LEU A 149 -12.46 4.38 -2.35
C LEU A 149 -12.48 4.51 -3.89
N PRO A 150 -13.37 5.34 -4.45
CA PRO A 150 -13.23 5.80 -5.83
C PRO A 150 -11.89 6.51 -6.05
N ILE A 151 -11.35 6.44 -7.27
CA ILE A 151 -10.02 7.01 -7.58
C ILE A 151 -10.01 8.53 -7.43
N GLU A 152 -11.12 9.20 -7.72
CA GLU A 152 -11.29 10.65 -7.57
C GLU A 152 -11.08 11.05 -6.10
N LYS A 153 -11.69 10.28 -5.18
CA LYS A 153 -11.54 10.48 -3.74
C LYS A 153 -10.12 10.17 -3.26
N ALA A 154 -9.45 9.18 -3.85
CA ALA A 154 -8.05 8.91 -3.54
C ALA A 154 -7.15 10.07 -3.99
N ARG A 155 -7.46 10.67 -5.14
CA ARG A 155 -6.70 11.80 -5.72
C ARG A 155 -6.87 13.12 -4.97
N GLU A 156 -7.92 13.27 -4.16
CA GLU A 156 -8.03 14.37 -3.19
C GLU A 156 -6.87 14.34 -2.16
N PHE A 157 -6.32 13.16 -1.84
CA PHE A 157 -5.18 13.02 -0.93
C PHE A 157 -3.83 13.06 -1.64
N ASN A 158 -3.78 12.63 -2.91
CA ASN A 158 -2.56 12.62 -3.71
C ASN A 158 -2.94 12.69 -5.21
N PRO A 159 -2.71 13.82 -5.91
CA PRO A 159 -3.14 13.98 -7.31
C PRO A 159 -2.60 12.89 -8.26
N HIS A 160 -1.45 12.31 -7.94
CA HIS A 160 -0.77 11.30 -8.74
C HIS A 160 -1.11 9.85 -8.34
N PHE A 161 -2.12 9.64 -7.49
CA PHE A 161 -2.54 8.30 -7.10
C PHE A 161 -2.90 7.45 -8.33
N GLY A 162 -2.26 6.29 -8.46
CA GLY A 162 -2.45 5.32 -9.54
C GLY A 162 -1.62 5.59 -10.79
N ASN A 163 -0.70 6.56 -10.75
CA ASN A 163 0.09 7.00 -11.89
C ASN A 163 1.61 6.80 -11.71
N VAL A 164 2.07 5.92 -10.81
CA VAL A 164 3.52 5.72 -10.60
C VAL A 164 4.25 5.26 -11.85
N GLU A 165 3.61 4.47 -12.72
CA GLU A 165 4.19 4.05 -14.01
C GLU A 165 4.59 5.25 -14.89
N LYS A 166 3.83 6.36 -14.86
CA LYS A 166 4.15 7.57 -15.64
C LYS A 166 5.39 8.32 -15.16
N LEU A 167 5.94 7.95 -14.00
CA LEU A 167 7.20 8.52 -13.48
C LEU A 167 8.42 7.74 -13.98
N LEU A 168 8.21 6.57 -14.59
CA LEU A 168 9.27 5.69 -15.10
C LEU A 168 9.50 5.87 -16.61
N ASP A 169 8.59 6.57 -17.29
CA ASP A 169 8.68 6.97 -18.71
C ASP A 169 9.32 8.36 -18.85
#